data_AF-A0A9J6FYF3-F1
#
_entry.id   AF-A0A9J6FYF3-F1
#
_cell.length_a   1.000
_cell.length_b   1.000
_cell.length_c   1.000
_cell.angle_alpha   90.00
_cell.angle_beta   90.00
_cell.angle_gamma   90.00
#
_symmetry.space_group_name_H-M   'P 1'
#
loop_
_entity.id
_entity.type
_entity.pdbx_description
1 polymer ?
#
loop_
_entity_poly.entity_id
_entity_poly.type
_entity_poly.pdbx_seq_one_letter_code
_entity_poly.pdbx_strand_id
1 'polypeptide(L)'
;MPVFQALERNRALCKLSLQQFVLDVVDSTHLADMLTVNTTIQELSFSSCTWNNFPAGWLYGSSDMEVQLQAAKSRWESWWQVDTFAHGIRNSASLQRLRFDNNHFHNEEMLRLLRAVHEASQFRELCFENISCQSIAKIADAVRQTGTIGKFLVLECRSSCCYFADSISKVSSFPSTTVYTFMT
;
A
#
# COMPACT_ATOMS: atom_id res chain seq x y z
N MET A 1 0.09 7.71 15.23
CA MET A 1 0.70 8.99 14.84
C MET A 1 -0.27 10.18 14.99
N PRO A 2 0.13 11.32 15.58
CA PRO A 2 -0.74 12.49 15.78
C PRO A 2 -1.38 13.06 14.52
N VAL A 3 -0.69 12.98 13.37
CA VAL A 3 -1.23 13.48 12.10
C VAL A 3 -2.50 12.74 11.67
N PHE A 4 -2.59 11.42 11.87
CA PHE A 4 -3.78 10.65 11.51
C PHE A 4 -4.97 11.03 12.40
N GLN A 5 -4.75 11.20 13.70
CA GLN A 5 -5.78 11.67 14.64
C GLN A 5 -6.29 13.07 14.28
N ALA A 6 -5.41 13.98 13.85
CA ALA A 6 -5.82 15.31 13.39
C ALA A 6 -6.68 15.23 12.11
N LEU A 7 -6.36 14.30 11.22
CA LEU A 7 -7.07 14.10 9.95
C LEU A 7 -8.46 13.48 10.14
N GLU A 8 -8.71 12.72 11.21
CA GLU A 8 -10.06 12.22 11.53
C GLU A 8 -11.09 13.35 11.68
N ARG A 9 -10.65 14.55 12.07
CA ARG A 9 -11.50 15.74 12.27
C ARG A 9 -11.37 16.77 11.16
N ASN A 10 -10.29 16.72 10.39
CA ASN A 10 -10.09 17.61 9.27
C ASN A 10 -11.13 17.33 8.16
N ARG A 11 -11.75 18.37 7.63
CA ARG A 11 -12.76 18.29 6.56
C ARG A 11 -12.41 19.16 5.34
N ALA A 12 -11.15 19.56 5.21
CA ALA A 12 -10.68 20.43 4.14
C ALA A 12 -9.55 19.81 3.32
N LEU A 13 -8.71 18.97 3.92
CA LEU A 13 -7.58 18.36 3.24
C LEU A 13 -8.07 17.25 2.31
N CYS A 14 -7.71 17.37 1.03
CA CYS A 14 -8.02 16.38 0.00
C CYS A 14 -6.84 15.50 -0.41
N LYS A 15 -5.61 15.96 -0.15
CA LYS A 15 -4.38 15.29 -0.57
C LYS A 15 -3.39 15.27 0.57
N LEU A 16 -2.80 14.11 0.85
CA LEU A 16 -1.74 13.95 1.83
C LEU A 16 -0.57 13.22 1.18
N SER A 17 0.63 13.78 1.33
CA SER A 17 1.87 13.08 1.02
C SER A 17 2.69 12.96 2.30
N LEU A 18 3.10 11.74 2.62
CA LEU A 18 4.02 11.42 3.70
C LEU A 18 5.36 11.07 3.08
N GLN A 19 6.40 11.77 3.50
CA GLN A 19 7.76 11.60 2.99
C GLN A 19 8.71 11.20 4.13
N GLN A 20 9.48 10.14 3.94
CA GLN A 20 10.54 9.70 4.87
C GLN A 20 10.02 9.34 6.28
N PHE A 21 8.79 8.82 6.37
CA PHE A 21 8.25 8.31 7.64
C PHE A 21 8.62 6.85 7.84
N VAL A 22 8.92 6.48 9.09
CA VAL A 22 8.95 5.08 9.53
C VAL A 22 7.59 4.77 10.14
N LEU A 23 6.84 3.88 9.51
CA LEU A 23 5.49 3.53 9.92
C LEU A 23 5.49 2.11 10.48
N ASP A 24 4.92 1.96 11.68
CA ASP A 24 4.74 0.67 12.33
C ASP A 24 3.29 0.17 12.19
N VAL A 25 3.01 -0.98 12.81
CA VAL A 25 1.67 -1.58 12.81
C VAL A 25 0.62 -0.70 13.50
N VAL A 26 1.02 0.08 14.52
CA VAL A 26 0.12 0.99 15.25
C VAL A 26 -0.20 2.20 14.38
N ASP A 27 0.80 2.79 13.74
CA ASP A 27 0.62 3.89 12.81
C ASP A 27 -0.21 3.49 11.59
N SER A 28 0.02 2.30 11.04
CA SER A 28 -0.75 1.77 9.91
C SER A 28 -2.20 1.47 10.30
N THR A 29 -2.44 1.05 11.56
CA THR A 29 -3.80 0.89 12.11
C THR A 29 -4.50 2.24 12.20
N HIS A 30 -3.84 3.25 12.78
CA HIS A 30 -4.38 4.61 12.86
C HIS A 30 -4.67 5.20 11.48
N LEU A 31 -3.81 4.95 10.49
CA LEU A 31 -4.06 5.35 9.12
C LEU A 31 -5.33 4.70 8.57
N ALA A 32 -5.46 3.38 8.72
CA ALA A 32 -6.61 2.63 8.22
C ALA A 32 -7.92 3.15 8.86
N ASP A 33 -7.93 3.35 10.17
CA ASP A 33 -9.08 3.88 10.91
C ASP A 33 -9.40 5.31 10.48
N MET A 34 -8.39 6.17 10.33
CA MET A 34 -8.57 7.53 9.81
C MET A 34 -9.23 7.54 8.43
N LEU A 35 -8.81 6.66 7.51
CA LEU A 35 -9.40 6.56 6.18
C LEU A 35 -10.86 6.12 6.19
N THR A 36 -11.31 5.39 7.22
CA THR A 36 -12.72 4.97 7.36
C THR A 36 -13.64 6.10 7.79
N VAL A 37 -13.13 7.08 8.56
CA VAL A 37 -13.93 8.19 9.10
C VAL A 37 -13.73 9.50 8.35
N ASN A 38 -12.57 9.68 7.71
CA ASN A 38 -12.29 10.86 6.90
C ASN A 38 -12.97 10.75 5.53
N THR A 39 -13.74 11.77 5.18
CA THR A 39 -14.54 11.82 3.95
C THR A 39 -14.00 12.80 2.90
N THR A 40 -12.80 13.34 3.11
CA THR A 40 -12.25 14.40 2.25
C THR A 40 -10.95 14.01 1.56
N ILE A 41 -10.14 13.12 2.16
CA ILE A 41 -8.87 12.66 1.60
C ILE A 41 -9.13 11.77 0.39
N GLN A 42 -8.82 12.30 -0.78
CA GLN A 42 -8.96 11.62 -2.07
C GLN A 42 -7.64 11.03 -2.56
N GLU A 43 -6.50 11.61 -2.16
CA GLU A 43 -5.18 11.15 -2.60
C GLU A 43 -4.23 11.00 -1.42
N LEU A 44 -3.60 9.83 -1.34
CA LEU A 44 -2.58 9.53 -0.36
C LEU A 44 -1.31 9.04 -1.05
N SER A 45 -0.17 9.58 -0.66
CA SER A 45 1.13 9.23 -1.23
C SER A 45 2.16 8.96 -0.13
N PHE A 46 2.95 7.91 -0.33
CA PHE A 46 4.07 7.53 0.52
C PHE A 46 5.36 7.58 -0.29
N SER A 47 6.21 8.58 -0.02
CA SER A 47 7.52 8.72 -0.64
C SER A 47 8.63 8.37 0.34
N SER A 48 9.49 7.42 -0.04
CA SER A 48 10.61 6.98 0.80
C SER A 48 10.22 6.62 2.25
N CYS A 49 9.00 6.13 2.48
CA CYS A 49 8.56 5.64 3.78
C CYS A 49 8.99 4.17 3.98
N THR A 50 9.24 3.77 5.22
CA THR A 50 9.58 2.39 5.56
C THR A 50 8.55 1.78 6.50
N TRP A 51 8.32 0.47 6.37
CA TRP A 51 7.33 -0.28 7.15
C TRP A 51 8.06 -1.19 8.14
N ASN A 52 8.01 -0.84 9.42
CA ASN A 52 8.75 -1.57 10.46
C ASN A 52 7.81 -2.36 11.37
N ASN A 53 8.17 -3.62 11.64
CA ASN A 53 7.45 -4.45 12.63
C ASN A 53 7.65 -3.96 14.06
N PHE A 54 8.68 -3.14 14.29
CA PHE A 54 8.98 -2.56 15.60
C PHE A 54 8.44 -1.14 15.67
N PRO A 55 7.84 -0.77 16.82
CA PRO A 55 7.40 0.61 17.00
C PRO A 55 8.58 1.56 16.84
N ALA A 56 8.33 2.69 16.18
CA ALA A 56 9.38 3.68 15.94
C ALA A 56 10.00 4.11 17.29
N GLY A 57 11.34 4.15 17.35
CA GLY A 57 12.14 4.20 18.58
C GLY A 57 11.83 5.34 19.57
N TRP A 58 11.08 6.36 19.14
CA TRP A 58 10.64 7.48 19.98
C TRP A 58 9.42 7.15 20.87
N LEU A 59 8.86 5.94 20.78
CA LEU A 59 7.67 5.49 21.53
C LEU A 59 7.96 4.41 22.60
N TYR A 60 9.22 4.05 22.84
CA TYR A 60 9.56 3.07 23.88
C TYR A 60 9.35 3.67 25.29
N GLY A 61 8.42 3.10 26.07
CA GLY A 61 8.38 3.29 27.53
C GLY A 61 7.01 3.47 28.21
N SER A 62 5.90 3.59 27.47
CA SER A 62 4.57 3.76 28.09
C SER A 62 3.73 2.48 28.03
N SER A 63 3.02 2.15 29.12
CA SER A 63 2.06 1.02 29.20
C SER A 63 0.99 1.07 28.11
N ASP A 64 0.54 2.28 27.75
CA ASP A 64 -0.53 2.48 26.77
C ASP A 64 -0.10 2.07 25.36
N MET A 65 1.19 2.20 25.04
CA MET A 65 1.73 1.82 23.74
C MET A 65 1.80 0.30 23.59
N GLU A 66 2.12 -0.43 24.65
CA GLU A 66 2.13 -1.89 24.62
C GLU A 66 0.70 -2.44 24.39
N VAL A 67 -0.29 -1.83 25.02
CA VAL A 67 -1.71 -2.16 24.77
C VAL A 67 -2.09 -1.89 23.31
N GLN A 68 -1.73 -0.73 22.75
CA GLN A 68 -2.00 -0.41 21.35
C GLN A 68 -1.30 -1.37 20.39
N LEU A 69 -0.04 -1.73 20.67
CA LEU A 69 0.73 -2.66 19.85
C LEU A 69 0.10 -4.05 19.85
N GLN A 70 -0.33 -4.55 21.00
CA GLN A 70 -0.99 -5.85 21.10
C GLN A 70 -2.35 -5.85 20.40
N ALA A 71 -3.13 -4.79 20.57
CA ALA A 71 -4.41 -4.63 19.87
C ALA A 71 -4.21 -4.59 18.34
N ALA A 72 -3.23 -3.83 17.87
CA ALA A 72 -2.92 -3.73 16.44
C ALA A 72 -2.43 -5.07 15.86
N LYS A 73 -1.52 -5.76 16.56
CA LYS A 73 -1.07 -7.11 16.16
C LYS A 73 -2.19 -8.13 16.15
N SER A 74 -3.09 -8.08 17.12
CA SER A 74 -4.26 -8.97 17.18
C SER A 74 -5.24 -8.73 16.04
N ARG A 75 -5.33 -7.49 15.52
CA ARG A 75 -6.26 -7.14 14.44
C ARG A 75 -5.75 -7.57 13.07
N TRP A 76 -4.44 -7.48 12.83
CA TRP A 76 -3.87 -7.61 11.48
C TRP A 76 -2.93 -8.80 11.28
N GLU A 77 -2.59 -9.51 12.36
CA GLU A 77 -1.67 -10.65 12.34
C GLU A 77 -0.33 -10.31 11.64
N SER A 78 0.18 -11.20 10.79
CA SER A 78 1.46 -11.05 10.09
C SER A 78 1.42 -10.19 8.82
N TRP A 79 0.23 -9.84 8.32
CA TRP A 79 0.04 -9.13 7.04
C TRP A 79 -0.36 -7.67 7.22
N TRP A 80 -0.07 -7.09 8.38
CA TRP A 80 -0.47 -5.72 8.71
C TRP A 80 0.00 -4.67 7.72
N GLN A 81 1.14 -4.89 7.06
CA GLN A 81 1.69 -3.96 6.06
C GLN A 81 0.74 -3.76 4.88
N VAL A 82 -0.05 -4.76 4.52
CA VAL A 82 -0.96 -4.69 3.38
C VAL A 82 -2.42 -4.68 3.81
N ASP A 83 -2.77 -5.40 4.88
CA ASP A 83 -4.17 -5.53 5.30
C ASP A 83 -4.70 -4.21 5.87
N THR A 84 -3.84 -3.37 6.45
CA THR A 84 -4.20 -1.99 6.87
C THR A 84 -4.58 -1.12 5.66
N PHE A 85 -3.80 -1.15 4.58
CA PHE A 85 -4.15 -0.46 3.33
C PHE A 85 -5.40 -1.03 2.69
N ALA A 86 -5.49 -2.36 2.58
CA ALA A 86 -6.64 -3.03 2.00
C ALA A 86 -7.91 -2.66 2.77
N HIS A 87 -7.85 -2.59 4.09
CA HIS A 87 -8.96 -2.13 4.92
C HIS A 87 -9.30 -0.65 4.68
N GLY A 88 -8.31 0.23 4.69
CA GLY A 88 -8.51 1.66 4.43
C GLY A 88 -9.12 1.93 3.05
N ILE A 89 -8.67 1.23 2.01
CA ILE A 89 -9.21 1.35 0.64
C ILE A 89 -10.67 0.90 0.58
N ARG A 90 -10.99 -0.27 1.15
CA ARG A 90 -12.37 -0.81 1.13
C ARG A 90 -13.37 0.10 1.84
N ASN A 91 -12.96 0.65 2.98
CA ASN A 91 -13.86 1.34 3.89
C ASN A 91 -13.80 2.86 3.76
N SER A 92 -12.92 3.41 2.94
CA SER A 92 -12.90 4.85 2.70
C SER A 92 -14.03 5.27 1.76
N ALA A 93 -14.81 6.26 2.19
CA ALA A 93 -15.82 6.87 1.34
C ALA A 93 -15.23 7.81 0.27
N SER A 94 -13.97 8.23 0.41
CA SER A 94 -13.40 9.33 -0.37
C SER A 94 -12.07 9.03 -1.05
N LEU A 95 -11.30 8.04 -0.59
CA LEU A 95 -10.00 7.72 -1.16
C LEU A 95 -10.13 7.21 -2.60
N GLN A 96 -9.51 7.92 -3.54
CA GLN A 96 -9.53 7.60 -4.97
C GLN A 96 -8.16 7.17 -5.49
N ARG A 97 -7.07 7.70 -4.91
CA ARG A 97 -5.71 7.43 -5.38
C ARG A 97 -4.78 7.09 -4.23
N LEU A 98 -4.01 6.01 -4.41
CA LEU A 98 -2.95 5.62 -3.49
C LEU A 98 -1.65 5.45 -4.28
N ARG A 99 -0.60 6.15 -3.83
CA ARG A 99 0.71 6.13 -4.49
C ARG A 99 1.81 5.69 -3.52
N PHE A 100 2.62 4.77 -4.00
CA PHE A 100 3.75 4.17 -3.30
C PHE A 100 5.02 4.44 -4.09
N ASP A 101 6.04 5.03 -3.48
CA ASP A 101 7.35 5.25 -4.13
C ASP A 101 8.19 3.97 -4.14
N ASN A 102 8.86 3.65 -3.04
CA ASN A 102 9.67 2.44 -2.89
C ASN A 102 8.98 1.46 -1.96
N ASN A 103 8.23 0.52 -2.52
CA ASN A 103 7.51 -0.47 -1.73
C ASN A 103 7.78 -1.89 -2.22
N HIS A 104 8.01 -2.78 -1.25
CA HIS A 104 8.23 -4.20 -1.48
C HIS A 104 7.01 -4.95 -0.98
N PHE A 105 6.09 -5.26 -1.89
CA PHE A 105 4.98 -6.17 -1.60
C PHE A 105 5.26 -7.52 -2.25
N HIS A 106 5.13 -8.59 -1.47
CA HIS A 106 5.13 -9.94 -1.98
C HIS A 106 3.87 -10.20 -2.82
N ASN A 107 3.89 -11.27 -3.62
CA ASN A 107 2.79 -11.55 -4.56
C ASN A 107 1.43 -11.70 -3.86
N GLU A 108 1.39 -12.35 -2.70
CA GLU A 108 0.15 -12.52 -1.92
C GLU A 108 -0.36 -11.19 -1.35
N GLU A 109 0.55 -10.30 -0.94
CA GLU A 109 0.23 -8.96 -0.47
C GLU A 109 -0.36 -8.13 -1.62
N MET A 110 0.30 -8.15 -2.78
CA MET A 110 -0.20 -7.47 -3.97
C MET A 110 -1.59 -7.97 -4.36
N LEU A 111 -1.84 -9.28 -4.33
CA LEU A 111 -3.16 -9.84 -4.62
C LEU A 111 -4.23 -9.33 -3.64
N ARG A 112 -3.92 -9.27 -2.34
CA ARG A 112 -4.83 -8.72 -1.30
C ARG A 112 -5.15 -7.25 -1.54
N LEU A 113 -4.13 -6.45 -1.87
CA LEU A 113 -4.28 -5.03 -2.14
C LEU A 113 -5.12 -4.80 -3.40
N LEU A 114 -4.87 -5.55 -4.48
CA LEU A 114 -5.63 -5.46 -5.72
C LEU A 114 -7.09 -5.88 -5.55
N ARG A 115 -7.38 -6.88 -4.70
CA ARG A 115 -8.78 -7.23 -4.34
C ARG A 115 -9.49 -6.06 -3.65
N ALA A 116 -8.83 -5.40 -2.69
CA ALA A 116 -9.39 -4.21 -2.07
C ALA A 116 -9.67 -3.08 -3.08
N VAL A 117 -8.76 -2.86 -4.04
CA VAL A 117 -8.94 -1.89 -5.14
C VAL A 117 -10.10 -2.26 -6.08
N HIS A 118 -10.32 -3.54 -6.32
CA HIS A 118 -11.45 -4.03 -7.10
C HIS A 118 -12.77 -3.76 -6.38
N GLU A 119 -12.84 -4.13 -5.10
CA GLU A 119 -14.03 -3.99 -4.24
C GLU A 119 -14.40 -2.51 -3.98
N ALA A 120 -13.40 -1.63 -3.92
CA ALA A 120 -13.58 -0.20 -3.75
C ALA A 120 -14.01 0.50 -5.06
N SER A 121 -15.32 0.66 -5.24
CA SER A 121 -15.91 1.26 -6.45
C SER A 121 -15.46 2.70 -6.73
N GLN A 122 -15.24 3.50 -5.69
CA GLN A 122 -14.76 4.87 -5.76
C GLN A 122 -13.28 4.97 -6.16
N PHE A 123 -12.51 3.91 -5.92
CA PHE A 123 -11.07 3.90 -6.10
C PHE A 123 -10.70 3.88 -7.58
N ARG A 124 -9.77 4.75 -7.97
CA ARG A 124 -9.41 5.03 -9.36
C ARG A 124 -8.00 4.60 -9.71
N GLU A 125 -7.04 4.79 -8.81
CA GLU A 125 -5.63 4.57 -9.14
C GLU A 125 -4.81 4.07 -7.96
N LEU A 126 -4.17 2.93 -8.17
CA LEU A 126 -3.10 2.39 -7.34
C LEU A 126 -1.81 2.53 -8.16
N CYS A 127 -0.93 3.40 -7.70
CA CYS A 127 0.29 3.76 -8.41
C CYS A 127 1.52 3.32 -7.61
N PHE A 128 2.45 2.65 -8.27
CA PHE A 128 3.78 2.35 -7.76
C PHE A 128 4.81 3.13 -8.59
N GLU A 129 5.56 4.04 -7.98
CA GLU A 129 6.71 4.66 -8.66
C GLU A 129 7.77 3.61 -8.91
N ASN A 130 8.09 2.82 -7.90
CA ASN A 130 9.01 1.72 -7.97
C ASN A 130 8.40 0.47 -7.33
N ILE A 131 8.36 -0.62 -8.11
CA ILE A 131 8.04 -1.94 -7.58
C ILE A 131 9.19 -2.91 -7.85
N SER A 132 9.67 -3.55 -6.79
CA SER A 132 10.59 -4.68 -6.91
C SER A 132 9.80 -5.97 -6.82
N CYS A 133 9.87 -6.80 -7.85
CA CYS A 133 9.12 -8.05 -7.90
C CYS A 133 9.96 -9.24 -8.35
N GLN A 134 9.74 -10.38 -7.71
CA GLN A 134 10.35 -11.66 -8.07
C GLN A 134 9.71 -12.30 -9.30
N SER A 135 8.46 -11.93 -9.64
CA SER A 135 7.79 -12.44 -10.84
C SER A 135 6.74 -11.45 -11.32
N ILE A 136 7.02 -10.83 -12.46
CA ILE A 136 6.07 -9.91 -13.10
C ILE A 136 4.85 -10.69 -13.61
N ALA A 137 5.03 -11.95 -14.02
CA ALA A 137 3.92 -12.82 -14.41
C ALA A 137 2.88 -12.95 -13.28
N LYS A 138 3.33 -13.13 -12.03
CA LYS A 138 2.41 -13.21 -10.88
C LYS A 138 1.65 -11.90 -10.64
N ILE A 139 2.30 -10.75 -10.81
CA ILE A 139 1.62 -9.44 -10.71
C ILE A 139 0.61 -9.29 -11.85
N ALA A 140 0.99 -9.61 -13.09
CA ALA A 140 0.09 -9.54 -14.24
C ALA A 140 -1.13 -10.46 -14.06
N ASP A 141 -0.92 -11.66 -13.54
CA ASP A 141 -2.00 -12.59 -13.21
C ASP A 141 -2.88 -12.05 -12.09
N ALA A 142 -2.32 -11.47 -11.03
CA ALA A 142 -3.10 -10.84 -9.95
C ALA A 142 -3.95 -9.67 -10.45
N VAL A 143 -3.40 -8.80 -11.30
CA VAL A 143 -4.12 -7.69 -11.94
C VAL A 143 -5.26 -8.21 -12.82
N ARG A 144 -5.02 -9.29 -13.57
CA ARG A 144 -6.04 -9.92 -14.41
C ARG A 144 -7.14 -10.56 -13.59
N GLN A 145 -6.77 -11.37 -12.58
CA GLN A 145 -7.70 -12.06 -11.68
C GLN A 145 -8.62 -11.10 -10.94
N THR A 146 -8.12 -9.92 -10.59
CA THR A 146 -8.89 -8.89 -9.88
C THR A 146 -9.56 -7.87 -10.82
N GLY A 147 -9.34 -7.96 -12.13
CA GLY A 147 -9.91 -7.00 -13.09
C GLY A 147 -9.49 -5.55 -12.83
N THR A 148 -8.26 -5.34 -12.33
CA THR A 148 -7.77 -4.01 -11.88
C THR A 148 -6.87 -3.31 -12.89
N ILE A 149 -6.78 -3.82 -14.12
CA ILE A 149 -5.86 -3.31 -15.15
C ILE A 149 -6.00 -1.80 -15.42
N GLY A 150 -7.23 -1.27 -15.40
CA GLY A 150 -7.49 0.16 -15.59
C GLY A 150 -7.26 1.04 -14.36
N LYS A 151 -6.91 0.46 -13.22
CA LYS A 151 -6.65 1.15 -11.95
C LYS A 151 -5.22 0.97 -11.45
N PHE A 152 -4.41 0.12 -12.10
CA PHE A 152 -3.09 -0.24 -11.61
C PHE A 152 -2.00 0.32 -12.52
N LEU A 153 -1.14 1.16 -11.96
CA LEU A 153 -0.05 1.83 -12.66
C LEU A 153 1.28 1.53 -11.98
N VAL A 154 2.29 1.18 -12.78
CA VAL A 154 3.68 1.05 -12.34
C VAL A 154 4.53 2.00 -13.18
N LEU A 155 5.33 2.86 -12.57
CA LEU A 155 6.23 3.74 -13.34
C LEU A 155 7.52 3.01 -13.65
N GLU A 156 8.17 2.45 -12.63
CA GLU A 156 9.40 1.67 -12.75
C GLU A 156 9.21 0.28 -12.11
N CYS A 157 9.46 -0.77 -12.88
CA CYS A 157 9.50 -2.14 -12.37
C CYS A 157 10.95 -2.64 -12.33
N ARG A 158 11.41 -3.02 -11.14
CA ARG A 158 12.73 -3.63 -10.92
C ARG A 158 12.60 -5.14 -10.77
N SER A 159 13.31 -5.89 -11.61
CA SER A 159 13.36 -7.35 -11.54
C SER A 159 14.73 -7.87 -11.96
N SER A 160 15.06 -9.09 -11.56
CA SER A 160 16.21 -9.79 -12.11
C SER A 160 15.95 -10.13 -13.58
N CYS A 161 16.98 -10.10 -14.42
CA CYS A 161 16.86 -10.42 -15.84
C CYS A 161 16.31 -11.84 -16.07
N CYS A 162 16.66 -12.81 -15.23
CA CYS A 162 16.16 -14.18 -15.35
C CYS A 162 14.66 -14.29 -15.05
N TYR A 163 14.18 -13.57 -14.03
CA TYR A 163 12.75 -13.53 -13.69
C TYR A 163 11.92 -12.76 -14.71
N PHE A 164 12.49 -11.70 -15.30
CA PHE A 164 11.84 -10.98 -16.39
C PHE A 164 11.72 -11.86 -17.64
N ALA A 165 12.81 -12.52 -18.05
CA ALA A 165 12.82 -13.40 -19.22
C ALA A 165 11.84 -14.58 -19.05
N ASP A 166 11.75 -15.16 -17.85
CA ASP A 166 10.74 -16.17 -17.54
C ASP A 166 9.31 -15.59 -17.65
N SER A 167 9.09 -14.36 -17.16
CA SER A 167 7.78 -13.72 -17.15
C SER A 167 7.28 -13.34 -18.54
N ILE A 168 8.13 -12.81 -19.43
CA ILE A 168 7.71 -12.33 -20.76
C ILE A 168 7.16 -13.46 -21.64
N SER A 169 7.65 -14.69 -21.46
CA SER A 169 7.14 -15.87 -22.17
C SER A 169 5.75 -16.30 -21.70
N LYS A 170 5.31 -15.84 -20.53
CA LYS A 170 4.07 -16.28 -19.85
C LYS A 170 2.96 -15.24 -19.89
N VAL A 171 3.26 -14.00 -20.24
CA VAL A 171 2.27 -12.91 -20.25
C VAL A 171 1.99 -12.43 -21.67
N SER A 172 0.71 -12.30 -22.02
CA SER A 172 0.28 -11.69 -23.29
C SER A 172 0.29 -10.16 -23.25
N SER A 173 0.24 -9.58 -22.05
CA SER A 173 0.33 -8.15 -21.80
C SER A 173 0.84 -7.90 -20.39
N PHE A 174 1.59 -6.82 -20.24
CA PHE A 174 2.06 -6.37 -18.94
C PHE A 174 1.07 -5.39 -18.30
N PRO A 175 1.09 -5.24 -16.96
CA PRO A 175 0.44 -4.12 -16.32
C PRO A 175 0.98 -2.82 -16.90
N SER A 176 0.19 -1.74 -16.91
CA SER A 176 0.60 -0.42 -17.40
C SER A 176 1.89 0.03 -16.73
N THR A 177 3.01 -0.26 -17.38
CA THR A 177 4.38 -0.06 -16.87
C THR A 177 5.11 0.85 -17.82
N THR A 178 5.70 1.93 -17.30
CA THR A 178 6.39 2.91 -18.16
C THR A 178 7.83 2.47 -18.45
N VAL A 179 8.53 1.93 -17.46
CA VAL A 179 9.94 1.55 -17.55
C VAL A 179 10.21 0.21 -16.84
N TYR A 180 10.97 -0.68 -17.49
CA TYR A 180 11.53 -1.89 -16.87
C TYR A 180 13.03 -1.71 -16.66
N THR A 181 13.49 -1.86 -15.42
CA THR A 181 14.90 -1.78 -15.03
C THR A 181 15.38 -3.15 -14.55
N PHE A 182 16.51 -3.63 -15.08
CA PHE A 182 17.09 -4.92 -14.71
C PHE A 182 18.25 -4.75 -13.74
N MET A 183 18.23 -5.50 -12.65
CA MET A 183 19.34 -5.55 -11.69
C MET A 183 20.13 -6.85 -11.87
N THR A 184 21.45 -6.74 -11.78
CA THR A 184 22.40 -7.86 -11.81
C THR A 184 22.46 -8.57 -10.47
#